data_AF-A0A527XG62-F1
#
_entry.id   AF-A0A527XG62-F1
#
_cell.length_a   1.000
_cell.length_b   1.000
_cell.length_c   1.000
_cell.angle_alpha   90.00
_cell.angle_beta   90.00
_cell.angle_gamma   90.00
#
_symmetry.space_group_name_H-M   'P 1'
#
loop_
_entity.id
_entity.type
_entity.pdbx_description
1 polymer ?
#
loop_
_entity_poly.entity_id
_entity_poly.type
_entity_poly.pdbx_seq_one_letter_code
_entity_poly.pdbx_strand_id
1 'polypeptide(L)' 'PNVKKKVAFIGSFFDPPKAKEAAVAQIDAGVDVIYAERFGVIEAAVEKKILAISNMSDQASLGPDTVITGPVWD' A
#
# COMPACT_ATOMS: atom_id res chain seq x y z
N PRO A 1 -2.82 -8.47 -21.91
CA PRO A 1 -2.94 -7.50 -20.79
C PRO A 1 -1.63 -6.72 -20.58
N ASN A 2 -1.70 -5.38 -20.44
CA ASN A 2 -0.53 -4.49 -20.46
C ASN A 2 -0.02 -4.07 -19.06
N VAL A 3 -0.85 -4.24 -18.02
CA VAL A 3 -0.48 -3.89 -16.63
C VAL A 3 0.70 -4.74 -16.16
N LYS A 4 1.70 -4.10 -15.56
CA LYS A 4 2.85 -4.75 -14.92
C LYS A 4 2.66 -4.75 -13.41
N LYS A 5 3.12 -5.81 -12.74
CA LYS A 5 2.96 -5.98 -11.30
C LYS A 5 4.33 -6.13 -10.66
N LYS A 6 4.53 -5.52 -9.50
CA LYS A 6 5.66 -5.78 -8.62
C LYS A 6 5.12 -6.43 -7.35
N VAL A 7 5.86 -7.41 -6.85
CA VAL A 7 5.49 -8.17 -5.64
C VAL A 7 6.74 -8.26 -4.79
N ALA A 8 6.60 -7.93 -3.51
CA ALA A 8 7.65 -8.05 -2.51
C ALA A 8 7.09 -8.74 -1.27
N PHE A 9 7.91 -9.59 -0.64
CA PHE A 9 7.57 -10.25 0.61
C PHE A 9 8.49 -9.74 1.72
N ILE A 10 7.90 -9.30 2.84
CA ILE A 10 8.65 -8.77 3.99
C ILE A 10 9.07 -9.85 5.01
N GLY A 11 8.66 -11.11 4.78
CA GLY A 11 9.00 -12.25 5.65
C GLY A 11 8.31 -12.24 7.03
N SER A 12 7.33 -11.37 7.24
CA SER A 12 6.53 -11.26 8.47
C SER A 12 5.08 -10.93 8.12
N PHE A 13 4.14 -11.39 8.95
CA PHE A 13 2.72 -11.00 8.85
C PHE A 13 2.45 -9.62 9.45
N PHE A 14 3.30 -9.14 10.34
CA PHE A 14 3.13 -7.85 10.99
C PHE A 14 4.49 -7.21 11.28
N ASP A 15 4.89 -6.29 10.40
CA ASP A 15 6.08 -5.45 10.55
C ASP A 15 5.86 -4.15 9.74
N PRO A 16 5.16 -3.14 10.32
CA PRO A 16 4.84 -1.91 9.61
C PRO A 16 6.07 -1.16 9.05
N PRO A 17 7.21 -1.05 9.76
CA PRO A 17 8.43 -0.46 9.21
C PRO A 17 8.92 -1.16 7.93
N LYS A 18 9.03 -2.50 7.93
CA LYS A 18 9.43 -3.24 6.72
C LYS A 18 8.41 -3.13 5.59
N ALA A 19 7.13 -3.11 5.91
CA ALA A 19 6.07 -2.92 4.93
C ALA A 19 6.20 -1.54 4.23
N LYS A 20 6.51 -0.49 5.00
CA LYS A 20 6.76 0.86 4.47
C LYS A 20 8.00 0.90 3.58
N GLU A 21 9.11 0.32 4.02
CA GLU A 21 10.35 0.25 3.24
C GLU A 21 10.14 -0.47 1.89
N ALA A 22 9.47 -1.63 1.93
CA ALA A 22 9.15 -2.39 0.72
C ALA A 22 8.17 -1.65 -0.22
N ALA A 23 7.24 -0.87 0.34
CA ALA A 23 6.34 -0.02 -0.42
C ALA A 23 7.11 1.12 -1.11
N VAL A 24 7.95 1.85 -0.37
CA VAL A 24 8.79 2.92 -0.92
C VAL A 24 9.68 2.40 -2.05
N ALA A 25 10.32 1.25 -1.88
CA ALA A 25 11.16 0.65 -2.92
C ALA A 25 10.38 0.32 -4.20
N GLN A 26 9.13 -0.13 -4.08
CA GLN A 26 8.28 -0.39 -5.25
C GLN A 26 7.86 0.89 -5.95
N ILE A 27 7.49 1.92 -5.18
CA ILE A 27 7.09 3.24 -5.69
C ILE A 27 8.25 3.90 -6.42
N ASP A 28 9.44 3.91 -5.82
CA ASP A 28 10.66 4.46 -6.43
C ASP A 28 11.04 3.71 -7.72
N ALA A 29 10.62 2.45 -7.85
CA ALA A 29 10.80 1.65 -9.05
C ALA A 29 9.66 1.81 -10.08
N GLY A 30 8.80 2.83 -9.91
CA GLY A 30 7.79 3.26 -10.88
C GLY A 30 6.37 2.76 -10.64
N VAL A 31 6.05 2.26 -9.44
CA VAL A 31 4.66 1.88 -9.10
C VAL A 31 3.84 3.13 -8.76
N ASP A 32 2.65 3.24 -9.37
CA ASP A 32 1.70 4.36 -9.22
C ASP A 32 0.40 3.99 -8.48
N VAL A 33 0.16 2.69 -8.26
CA VAL A 33 -0.94 2.16 -7.43
C VAL A 33 -0.42 0.99 -6.60
N ILE A 34 -0.63 1.03 -5.28
CA ILE A 34 -0.13 0.00 -4.36
C ILE A 34 -1.25 -0.68 -3.56
N TYR A 35 -1.15 -1.99 -3.37
CA TYR A 35 -2.01 -2.72 -2.45
C TYR A 35 -1.43 -2.62 -1.03
N ALA A 36 -2.20 -2.03 -0.13
CA ALA A 36 -1.83 -1.80 1.25
C ALA A 36 -2.43 -2.88 2.16
N GLU A 37 -1.66 -3.94 2.39
CA GLU A 37 -2.03 -4.99 3.33
C GLU A 37 -2.01 -4.48 4.80
N ARG A 38 -1.23 -3.43 5.09
CA ARG A 38 -1.05 -2.81 6.41
C ARG A 38 -0.86 -1.28 6.31
N PHE A 39 -1.05 -0.60 7.44
CA PHE A 39 -0.87 0.85 7.60
C PHE A 39 0.46 1.41 7.06
N GLY A 40 1.60 0.73 7.27
CA GLY A 40 2.90 1.22 6.79
C GLY A 40 2.96 1.44 5.28
N VAL A 41 2.18 0.68 4.50
CA VAL A 41 2.07 0.86 3.04
C VAL A 41 1.25 2.11 2.70
N ILE A 42 0.22 2.41 3.49
CA ILE A 42 -0.59 3.63 3.31
C ILE A 42 0.25 4.87 3.59
N GLU A 43 1.07 4.86 4.66
CA GLU A 43 1.99 5.97 4.93
C GLU A 43 2.92 6.24 3.74
N ALA A 44 3.52 5.19 3.17
CA ALA A 44 4.38 5.32 1.99
C ALA A 44 3.61 5.92 0.80
N ALA A 45 2.37 5.48 0.58
CA ALA A 45 1.54 5.97 -0.51
C ALA A 45 1.16 7.45 -0.32
N VAL A 46 0.82 7.87 0.90
CA VAL A 46 0.52 9.27 1.25
C VAL A 46 1.77 10.15 1.06
N GLU A 47 2.92 9.72 1.59
CA GLU A 47 4.19 10.46 1.46
C GLU A 47 4.60 10.64 -0.01
N LYS A 48 4.42 9.61 -0.83
CA LYS A 48 4.78 9.62 -2.26
C LYS A 48 3.66 10.12 -3.17
N LYS A 49 2.48 10.43 -2.63
CA LYS A 49 1.29 10.91 -3.35
C LYS A 49 0.85 9.98 -4.48
N ILE A 50 0.86 8.67 -4.23
CA ILE A 50 0.31 7.66 -5.14
C ILE A 50 -0.99 7.09 -4.58
N LEU A 51 -1.72 6.31 -5.39
CA LEU A 51 -2.96 5.68 -4.94
C LEU A 51 -2.70 4.39 -4.19
N ALA A 52 -3.54 4.09 -3.21
CA ALA A 52 -3.50 2.87 -2.42
C ALA A 52 -4.87 2.17 -2.41
N ILE A 53 -4.83 0.84 -2.39
CA ILE A 53 -6.00 -0.02 -2.14
C ILE A 53 -5.82 -0.61 -0.76
N SER A 54 -6.74 -0.36 0.18
CA SER A 54 -6.65 -0.86 1.56
C SER A 54 -6.97 -2.35 1.68
N ASN A 55 -6.90 -2.90 2.89
CA ASN A 55 -7.27 -4.28 3.19
C ASN A 55 -7.84 -4.44 4.61
N MET A 56 -8.73 -5.42 4.78
CA MET A 56 -9.41 -5.88 6.00
C MET A 56 -10.34 -4.88 6.70
N SER A 57 -9.94 -3.62 6.84
CA SER A 57 -10.72 -2.59 7.54
C SER A 57 -10.90 -1.35 6.68
N ASP A 58 -11.85 -0.49 7.06
CA ASP A 58 -11.92 0.85 6.50
C ASP A 58 -10.67 1.64 6.94
N GLN A 59 -9.90 2.06 5.95
CA GLN A 59 -8.64 2.78 6.11
C GLN A 59 -8.63 4.09 5.31
N ALA A 60 -9.79 4.53 4.79
CA ALA A 60 -9.90 5.75 3.99
C ALA A 60 -9.41 6.99 4.76
N SER A 61 -9.69 7.05 6.07
CA SER A 61 -9.28 8.16 6.93
C SER A 61 -7.75 8.29 7.11
N LEU A 62 -6.98 7.23 6.85
CA LEU A 62 -5.52 7.23 6.97
C LEU A 62 -4.83 7.91 5.78
N GLY A 63 -5.52 8.03 4.66
CA GLY A 63 -5.05 8.75 3.49
C GLY A 63 -6.22 9.10 2.57
N PRO A 64 -7.04 10.12 2.90
CA PRO A 64 -8.28 10.41 2.17
C PRO A 64 -8.09 10.68 0.67
N ASP A 65 -6.94 11.26 0.30
CA ASP A 65 -6.59 11.57 -1.09
C ASP A 65 -5.82 10.42 -1.80
N THR A 66 -5.52 9.35 -1.06
CA THR A 66 -4.64 8.24 -1.49
C THR A 66 -5.38 6.91 -1.51
N VAL A 67 -6.13 6.58 -0.46
CA VAL A 67 -6.86 5.31 -0.30
C VAL A 67 -8.17 5.40 -1.08
N ILE A 68 -8.23 4.74 -2.23
CA ILE A 68 -9.37 4.85 -3.15
C ILE A 68 -10.49 3.84 -2.86
N THR A 69 -10.15 2.68 -2.30
CA THR A 69 -11.08 1.60 -1.92
C THR A 69 -10.31 0.47 -1.23
N GLY A 70 -11.01 -0.49 -0.64
CA GLY A 70 -10.45 -1.80 -0.28
C GLY A 70 -11.52 -2.73 0.31
N PRO A 71 -11.25 -4.05 0.39
CA PRO A 71 -12.16 -4.97 1.04
C PRO A 71 -12.20 -4.72 2.56
N VAL A 72 -13.40 -4.65 3.10
CA VAL A 72 -13.67 -4.69 4.54
C VAL A 72 -14.23 -6.08 4.85
N TRP A 73 -13.70 -6.74 5.88
CA TRP A 73 -14.10 -8.11 6.24
C TRP A 73 -15.17 -8.05 7.36
N ASP A 74 -16.10 -9.00 7.33
CA ASP A 74 -17.15 -9.22 8.35
C ASP A 74 -16.78 -10.44 9.22
#